data_AF-K1T4F1-F1
#
_entry.id   AF-K1T4F1-F1
#
_cell.length_a   1.000
_cell.length_b   1.000
_cell.length_c   1.000
_cell.angle_alpha   90.00
_cell.angle_beta   90.00
_cell.angle_gamma   90.00
#
_symmetry.space_group_name_H-M   'P 1'
#
loop_
_entity.id
_entity.type
_entity.pdbx_description
1 polymer ?
#
loop_
_entity_poly.entity_id
_entity_poly.type
_entity_poly.pdbx_seq_one_letter_code
_entity_poly.pdbx_strand_id
1 'polypeptide(L)' 'FIVNTDGSVEIDKVLESPHPKMSYRVKKIILSTSGKWIPALYFGAPVRQKFVLPVDFRLR' A
#
# COMPACT_ATOMS: atom_id res chain seq x y z
N PHE A 1 3.83 0.22 1.83
CA PHE A 1 2.78 -0.76 2.19
C PHE A 1 3.22 -2.12 1.71
N ILE A 2 2.56 -3.19 2.15
CA ILE A 2 2.95 -4.55 1.85
C ILE A 2 1.76 -5.26 1.22
N VAL A 3 2.03 -5.99 0.13
CA VAL A 3 1.08 -6.92 -0.48
C VAL A 3 1.45 -8.32 -0.01
N ASN A 4 0.52 -9.01 0.62
CA ASN A 4 0.68 -10.37 1.10
C ASN A 4 0.42 -11.39 -0.02
N THR A 5 0.72 -12.65 0.26
CA THR A 5 0.63 -13.77 -0.70
C THR A 5 -0.81 -14.08 -1.15
N ASP A 6 -1.81 -13.62 -0.40
CA ASP A 6 -3.24 -13.74 -0.69
C ASP A 6 -3.82 -12.49 -1.37
N GLY A 7 -2.98 -11.50 -1.70
CA GLY A 7 -3.41 -10.23 -2.27
C GLY A 7 -3.98 -9.24 -1.25
N SER A 8 -4.00 -9.59 0.05
CA SER A 8 -4.32 -8.64 1.11
C SER A 8 -3.21 -7.59 1.26
N VAL A 9 -3.58 -6.42 1.79
CA VAL A 9 -2.63 -5.31 1.95
C VAL A 9 -2.52 -4.82 3.38
N GLU A 10 -1.30 -4.49 3.77
CA GLU A 10 -0.95 -3.98 5.09
C GLU A 10 -0.14 -2.68 4.97
N ILE A 11 -0.32 -1.78 5.93
CA ILE A 11 0.47 -0.56 6.01
C ILE A 11 1.59 -0.76 7.04
N ASP A 12 2.84 -0.80 6.57
CA ASP A 12 4.03 -0.81 7.41
C ASP A 12 4.25 0.55 8.11
N LYS A 13 4.58 1.59 7.32
CA LYS A 13 4.76 2.95 7.81
C LYS A 13 4.49 4.00 6.75
N VAL A 14 4.27 5.23 7.20
CA VAL A 14 4.30 6.44 6.37
C VAL A 14 5.72 6.98 6.43
N LEU A 15 6.37 7.16 5.27
CA LEU A 15 7.74 7.69 5.19
C LEU A 15 7.74 9.21 5.37
N GLU A 16 6.85 9.89 4.65
CA GLU A 16 6.72 11.34 4.66
C GLU A 16 5.25 11.71 4.42
N SER A 17 4.80 12.83 5.01
CA SER A 17 3.46 13.34 4.77
C SER A 17 3.39 14.84 5.05
N PRO A 18 2.82 15.64 4.11
CA PRO A 18 2.62 17.08 4.34
C PRO A 18 1.68 17.37 5.50
N HIS A 19 0.72 16.48 5.77
CA HIS A 19 -0.23 16.62 6.88
C HIS A 19 -0.83 15.27 7.32
N PRO A 20 -0.99 14.98 8.62
CA PRO A 20 -1.49 13.69 9.12
C PRO A 20 -2.86 13.26 8.56
N LYS A 21 -3.79 14.21 8.34
CA LYS A 21 -5.10 13.92 7.74
C LYS A 21 -5.00 13.40 6.30
N MET A 22 -3.97 13.81 5.55
CA MET A 22 -3.77 13.37 4.17
C MET A 22 -3.31 11.91 4.15
N SER A 23 -2.27 11.57 4.94
CA SER A 23 -1.81 10.18 5.07
C SER A 23 -2.88 9.26 5.68
N TYR A 24 -3.75 9.76 6.56
CA TYR A 24 -4.90 8.99 7.06
C TYR A 24 -5.83 8.53 5.93
N ARG A 25 -6.21 9.44 5.02
CA ARG A 25 -7.08 9.11 3.88
C ARG A 25 -6.40 8.16 2.90
N VAL A 26 -5.12 8.39 2.59
CA VAL A 26 -4.34 7.49 1.72
C VAL A 26 -4.29 6.08 2.31
N LYS A 27 -3.99 5.94 3.60
CA LYS A 27 -3.99 4.63 4.28
C LYS A 27 -5.35 3.93 4.15
N LYS A 28 -6.46 4.65 4.37
CA LYS A 28 -7.81 4.10 4.20
C LYS A 28 -8.07 3.60 2.78
N ILE A 29 -7.68 4.38 1.76
CA ILE A 29 -7.85 4.00 0.36
C ILE A 29 -7.05 2.73 0.05
N ILE A 30 -5.76 2.68 0.43
CA ILE A 30 -4.93 1.50 0.21
C ILE A 30 -5.56 0.28 0.90
N LEU A 31 -5.92 0.38 2.18
CA LEU A 31 -6.56 -0.72 2.90
C LEU A 31 -7.89 -1.19 2.26
N SER A 32 -8.66 -0.28 1.65
CA SER A 32 -9.90 -0.64 0.93
C SER A 32 -9.67 -1.45 -0.35
N THR A 33 -8.41 -1.54 -0.82
CA THR A 33 -8.02 -2.36 -1.97
C THR A 33 -7.52 -3.76 -1.57
N SER A 34 -7.57 -4.11 -0.28
CA SER A 34 -7.18 -5.43 0.20
C SER A 34 -7.90 -6.56 -0.53
N GLY A 35 -7.15 -7.60 -0.92
CA GLY A 35 -7.64 -8.74 -1.68
C GLY A 35 -7.79 -8.51 -3.18
N LYS A 36 -7.55 -7.27 -3.67
CA LYS A 36 -7.62 -6.93 -5.10
C LYS A 36 -6.25 -6.94 -5.79
N TRP A 37 -5.17 -7.13 -5.04
CA TRP A 37 -3.82 -7.10 -5.57
C TRP A 37 -3.37 -8.49 -6.00
N ILE A 38 -2.66 -8.56 -7.13
CA ILE A 38 -1.97 -9.78 -7.54
C ILE A 38 -0.67 -9.85 -6.74
N PRO A 39 -0.42 -10.92 -5.96
CA PRO A 39 0.81 -11.07 -5.20
C PRO A 39 2.01 -11.20 -6.14
N ALA A 40 3.18 -10.78 -5.65
CA ALA A 40 4.42 -11.03 -6.38
C ALA A 40 4.73 -12.53 -6.40
N LEU A 41 5.34 -13.01 -7.48
CA LEU A 41 5.78 -14.40 -7.60
C LEU A 41 7.30 -14.46 -7.58
N TYR A 42 7.85 -15.40 -6.82
CA TYR A 42 9.26 -15.74 -6.83
C TYR A 42 9.38 -17.24 -7.09
N PHE A 43 10.03 -17.62 -8.20
CA PHE A 43 10.07 -19.02 -8.67
C PHE A 43 8.69 -19.69 -8.72
N GLY A 44 7.66 -18.96 -9.13
CA GLY A 44 6.28 -19.47 -9.24
C GLY A 44 5.51 -19.55 -7.92
N ALA A 45 6.14 -19.27 -6.78
CA ALA A 45 5.48 -19.21 -5.47
C ALA A 45 5.09 -17.76 -5.12
N PRO A 46 3.90 -17.50 -4.56
CA PRO A 46 3.52 -16.18 -4.10
C PRO A 46 4.39 -15.75 -2.92
N VAL A 47 4.91 -14.54 -2.98
CA VAL A 47 5.76 -13.94 -1.93
C VAL A 47 5.23 -12.59 -1.49
N ARG A 48 5.45 -12.28 -0.21
CA ARG A 48 5.11 -10.98 0.37
C ARG A 48 6.07 -9.92 -0.16
N GLN A 49 5.53 -8.84 -0.71
CA GLN A 49 6.32 -7.77 -1.32
C GLN A 49 6.03 -6.42 -0.68
N LYS A 50 7.10 -5.72 -0.32
CA LYS A 50 7.04 -4.35 0.19
C LYS A 50 7.14 -3.35 -0.96
N PHE A 51 6.25 -2.37 -0.99
CA PHE A 51 6.20 -1.29 -1.96
C PHE A 51 6.26 0.08 -1.28
N VAL A 52 6.90 1.03 -1.97
CA VAL A 52 6.85 2.46 -1.66
C VAL A 52 5.96 3.13 -2.72
N LEU A 53 4.93 3.84 -2.27
CA LEU A 53 4.01 4.57 -3.14
C LEU A 53 4.17 6.07 -2.88
N PRO A 54 4.79 6.82 -3.80
CA PRO A 54 4.72 8.28 -3.75
C PRO A 54 3.29 8.73 -4.09
N VAL A 55 2.77 9.70 -3.34
CA VAL A 55 1.42 10.24 -3.55
C VAL A 55 1.49 11.75 -3.60
N ASP A 56 1.16 12.31 -4.76
CA ASP A 56 1.08 13.76 -4.96
C ASP A 56 -0.30 14.30 -4.57
N PHE A 57 -0.31 15.32 -3.71
CA PHE A 57 -1.52 16.04 -3.34
C PHE A 57 -1.60 17.35 -4.13
N ARG A 58 -2.61 17.46 -4.99
CA ARG A 58 -2.95 18.73 -5.64
C ARG A 58 -3.96 19.48 -4.78
N LEU A 59 -3.50 20.55 -4.12
CA LEU A 59 -4.37 21.46 -3.40
C LEU A 59 -4.93 22.48 -4.39
N ARG A 60 -6.24 22.72 -4.31
CA ARG A 60 -6.93 23.80 -5.01
C ARG A 60 -7.34 24.85 -4.00
#